data_AF-A0A1Q3JS09-F1
#
_entry.id   AF-A0A1Q3JS09-F1
#
_cell.length_a   1.000
_cell.length_b   1.000
_cell.length_c   1.000
_cell.angle_alpha   90.00
_cell.angle_beta   90.00
_cell.angle_gamma   90.00
#
_symmetry.space_group_name_H-M   'P 1'
#
loop_
_entity.id
_entity.type
_entity.pdbx_description
1 polymer ?
#
loop_
_entity_poly.entity_id
_entity_poly.type
_entity_poly.pdbx_seq_one_letter_code
_entity_poly.pdbx_strand_id
1 'polypeptide(L)'
;MDYFKTTDDKKMFFSEISEGFIAYRNTNDYAIVLEGPVCDYDDKEELIEEFERFCRSEGLRTAYYRVNEEDLPQFAGLRKKKLVIGSEAILDVDTFKLDGKERKSLRNGLNSLQKKGYTTQILKAPHDKTSIDQLSAVSDEWLDKFEKKEIVFSQGMFDRAALSAQDVIVVKDSEGTIQSFLNIIPDYTPEECTYDLIRRKEDAPGGCMDAMIVKLIEYAKENNYKFLNLGLVPMDGLNKPENPAEQIIKIASQKMNSFKHYQSLKSFKEKYATDWAKKYLIFSDDFDLVQIPLALNKVLKPQNHPTPDTKRNENIFYRNLLPHF
;
A
#
# COMPACT_ATOMS: atom_id res chain seq x y z
N MET A 1 -5.87 6.83 -8.38
CA MET A 1 -4.58 7.39 -7.89
C MET A 1 -4.34 6.88 -6.47
N ASP A 2 -3.14 6.40 -6.15
CA ASP A 2 -2.84 5.89 -4.80
C ASP A 2 -2.82 7.02 -3.75
N TYR A 3 -3.49 6.80 -2.61
CA TYR A 3 -3.62 7.76 -1.50
C TYR A 3 -2.29 8.27 -0.97
N PHE A 4 -1.27 7.42 -0.96
CA PHE A 4 0.03 7.78 -0.41
C PHE A 4 0.75 8.80 -1.28
N LYS A 5 0.41 8.98 -2.56
CA LYS A 5 1.07 9.96 -3.44
C LYS A 5 1.12 11.39 -2.89
N THR A 6 0.17 11.76 -2.03
CA THR A 6 0.08 13.11 -1.43
C THR A 6 0.64 13.23 -0.01
N THR A 7 1.20 12.16 0.56
CA THR A 7 1.77 12.24 1.92
C THR A 7 3.08 13.02 1.95
N ASP A 8 3.30 13.74 3.05
CA ASP A 8 4.42 14.69 3.26
C ASP A 8 5.83 14.06 3.23
N ASP A 9 5.95 12.74 3.15
CA ASP A 9 7.21 12.03 3.06
C ASP A 9 7.81 12.03 1.64
N LYS A 10 7.04 12.50 0.63
CA LYS A 10 7.45 12.61 -0.77
C LYS A 10 7.62 14.06 -1.20
N LYS A 11 8.50 14.26 -2.18
CA LYS A 11 8.54 15.45 -3.02
C LYS A 11 7.54 15.30 -4.16
N MET A 12 7.08 16.43 -4.68
CA MET A 12 6.25 16.48 -5.89
C MET A 12 7.00 17.29 -6.95
N PHE A 13 7.12 16.72 -8.15
CA PHE A 13 7.51 17.45 -9.35
C PHE A 13 6.24 17.77 -10.12
N PHE A 14 5.94 19.04 -10.31
CA PHE A 14 4.80 19.51 -11.10
C PHE A 14 5.27 19.81 -12.51
N SER A 15 4.49 19.39 -13.49
CA SER A 15 4.80 19.65 -14.89
C SER A 15 4.58 21.13 -15.25
N GLU A 16 5.42 21.65 -16.14
CA GLU A 16 5.24 23.00 -16.71
C GLU A 16 4.30 23.00 -17.92
N ILE A 17 3.98 21.83 -18.48
CA ILE A 17 3.31 21.66 -19.78
C ILE A 17 1.98 20.88 -19.69
N SER A 18 1.85 19.96 -18.74
CA SER A 18 0.63 19.19 -18.49
C SER A 18 0.07 19.47 -17.10
N GLU A 19 -1.25 19.29 -16.93
CA GLU A 19 -1.84 19.36 -15.59
C GLU A 19 -1.53 18.07 -14.83
N GLY A 20 -0.47 18.08 -14.03
CA GLY A 20 -0.11 16.90 -13.26
C GLY A 20 1.18 16.98 -12.48
N PHE A 21 1.46 15.89 -11.77
CA PHE A 21 2.67 15.77 -10.96
C PHE A 21 3.19 14.33 -10.84
N ILE A 22 4.46 14.23 -10.45
CA ILE A 22 5.13 12.98 -10.03
C ILE A 22 5.50 13.06 -8.55
N ALA A 23 5.08 12.05 -7.78
CA ALA A 23 5.43 11.90 -6.38
C ALA A 23 6.65 10.98 -6.21
N TYR A 24 7.72 11.48 -5.59
CA TYR A 24 9.00 10.77 -5.52
C TYR A 24 9.79 11.05 -4.23
N ARG A 25 10.77 10.19 -3.93
CA ARG A 25 11.78 10.43 -2.89
C ARG A 25 13.18 10.29 -3.47
N ASN A 26 14.07 11.17 -3.04
CA ASN A 26 15.48 11.10 -3.39
C ASN A 26 16.23 10.14 -2.47
N THR A 27 17.15 9.40 -3.07
CA THR A 27 18.28 8.75 -2.43
C THR A 27 19.57 9.43 -2.93
N ASN A 28 20.74 8.80 -2.76
CA ASN A 28 21.97 9.44 -3.21
C ASN A 28 22.06 9.48 -4.74
N ASP A 29 21.60 8.42 -5.41
CA ASP A 29 21.77 8.26 -6.87
C ASP A 29 20.45 8.12 -7.64
N TYR A 30 19.32 8.03 -6.92
CA TYR A 30 18.01 7.80 -7.52
C TYR A 30 16.94 8.74 -6.99
N ALA A 31 16.08 9.20 -7.90
CA ALA A 31 14.69 9.56 -7.64
C ALA A 31 13.82 8.29 -7.73
N ILE A 32 13.29 7.83 -6.60
CA ILE A 32 12.35 6.70 -6.57
C ILE A 32 10.94 7.27 -6.64
N VAL A 33 10.25 6.99 -7.74
CA VAL A 33 8.88 7.41 -8.00
C VAL A 33 7.91 6.36 -7.49
N LEU A 34 6.83 6.81 -6.84
CA LEU A 34 5.71 5.94 -6.49
C LEU A 34 4.73 5.89 -7.66
N GLU A 35 4.59 4.71 -8.27
CA GLU A 35 3.78 4.41 -9.45
C GLU A 35 4.18 5.25 -10.68
N GLY A 36 3.21 5.72 -11.48
CA GLY A 36 3.40 6.66 -12.59
C GLY A 36 2.97 8.10 -12.25
N PRO A 37 2.97 9.01 -13.23
CA PRO A 37 2.38 10.35 -13.11
C PRO A 37 0.94 10.36 -12.60
N VAL A 38 0.56 11.46 -11.94
CA VAL A 38 -0.84 11.84 -11.72
C VAL A 38 -1.16 12.94 -12.74
N CYS A 39 -1.83 12.57 -13.83
CA CYS A 39 -2.31 13.42 -14.91
C CYS A 39 -3.29 12.60 -15.78
N ASP A 40 -3.86 13.23 -16.80
CA ASP A 40 -4.61 12.53 -17.84
C ASP A 40 -3.72 11.52 -18.58
N TYR A 41 -4.33 10.45 -19.08
CA TYR A 41 -3.58 9.33 -19.68
C TYR A 41 -2.70 9.76 -20.85
N ASP A 42 -3.20 10.69 -21.68
CA ASP A 42 -2.51 11.18 -22.87
C ASP A 42 -1.32 12.10 -22.53
N ASP A 43 -1.28 12.67 -21.32
CA ASP A 43 -0.21 13.55 -20.84
C ASP A 43 0.94 12.78 -20.15
N LYS A 44 0.76 11.48 -19.86
CA LYS A 44 1.70 10.70 -19.06
C LYS A 44 3.10 10.64 -19.67
N GLU A 45 3.21 10.35 -20.97
CA GLU A 45 4.51 10.22 -21.65
C GLU A 45 5.30 11.54 -21.56
N GLU A 46 4.66 12.67 -21.87
CA GLU A 46 5.27 13.99 -21.84
C GLU A 46 5.72 14.40 -20.42
N LEU A 47 4.89 14.12 -19.40
CA LEU A 47 5.23 14.40 -18.00
C LEU A 47 6.38 13.52 -17.50
N ILE A 48 6.44 12.25 -17.90
CA ILE A 48 7.56 11.35 -17.58
C ILE A 48 8.84 11.89 -18.22
N GLU A 49 8.79 12.29 -19.49
CA GLU A 49 9.93 12.87 -20.20
C GLU A 49 10.48 14.12 -19.52
N GLU A 50 9.59 15.02 -19.08
CA GLU A 50 9.96 16.23 -18.35
C GLU A 50 10.68 15.90 -17.04
N PHE A 51 10.12 14.96 -16.28
CA PHE A 51 10.72 14.51 -15.03
C PHE A 51 12.07 13.79 -15.22
N GLU A 52 12.23 13.00 -16.29
CA GLU A 52 13.51 12.39 -16.66
C GLU A 52 14.57 13.44 -16.97
N ARG A 53 14.21 14.51 -17.68
CA ARG A 53 15.11 15.65 -17.95
C ARG A 53 15.50 16.36 -16.66
N PHE A 54 14.53 16.65 -15.80
CA PHE A 54 14.77 17.23 -14.48
C PHE A 54 15.73 16.37 -13.65
N CYS A 55 15.44 15.08 -13.48
CA CYS A 55 16.29 14.18 -12.71
C CYS A 55 17.71 14.09 -13.27
N ARG A 56 17.85 14.05 -14.60
CA ARG A 56 19.17 14.06 -15.25
C ARG A 56 19.96 15.33 -14.94
N SER A 57 19.30 16.49 -14.92
CA SER A 57 19.95 17.77 -14.57
C SER A 57 20.43 17.80 -13.12
N GLU A 58 19.75 17.08 -12.23
CA GLU A 58 20.11 16.90 -10.82
C GLU A 58 21.10 15.74 -10.57
N GLY A 59 21.58 15.07 -11.63
CA GLY A 59 22.48 13.92 -11.52
C GLY A 59 21.80 12.65 -10.95
N LEU A 60 20.47 12.59 -10.95
CA LEU A 60 19.68 11.48 -10.44
C LEU A 60 19.27 10.54 -11.57
N ARG A 61 19.36 9.23 -11.32
CA ARG A 61 18.65 8.21 -12.09
C ARG A 61 17.21 8.09 -11.58
N THR A 62 16.31 7.55 -12.40
CA THR A 62 14.93 7.31 -11.98
C THR A 62 14.65 5.82 -11.83
N ALA A 63 13.81 5.47 -10.86
CA ALA A 63 13.16 4.17 -10.81
C ALA A 63 11.69 4.35 -10.40
N TYR A 64 10.77 3.78 -11.17
CA TYR A 64 9.33 3.89 -10.92
C TYR A 64 8.84 2.60 -10.28
N TYR A 65 8.34 2.69 -9.06
CA TYR A 65 7.99 1.55 -8.21
C TYR A 65 6.47 1.37 -8.16
N ARG A 66 5.98 0.15 -8.40
CA ARG A 66 4.55 -0.21 -8.47
C ARG A 66 3.79 0.40 -9.66
N VAL A 67 4.44 0.53 -10.82
CA VAL A 67 3.77 0.96 -12.05
C VAL A 67 2.71 -0.06 -12.47
N ASN A 68 1.53 0.41 -12.88
CA ASN A 68 0.44 -0.42 -13.40
C ASN A 68 0.80 -1.02 -14.77
N GLU A 69 0.28 -2.20 -15.09
CA GLU A 69 0.51 -2.84 -16.40
C GLU A 69 0.01 -1.96 -17.57
N GLU A 70 -1.09 -1.22 -17.38
CA GLU A 70 -1.70 -0.32 -18.37
C GLU A 70 -0.84 0.92 -18.70
N ASP A 71 0.08 1.28 -17.81
CA ASP A 71 0.97 2.44 -17.95
C ASP A 71 2.31 2.09 -18.58
N LEU A 72 2.60 0.82 -18.80
CA LEU A 72 3.85 0.38 -19.44
C LEU A 72 4.10 1.01 -20.83
N PRO A 73 3.10 1.21 -21.71
CA PRO A 73 3.31 1.88 -22.99
C PRO A 73 3.91 3.28 -22.87
N GLN A 74 3.60 4.00 -21.79
CA GLN A 74 4.07 5.38 -21.53
C GLN A 74 5.59 5.47 -21.32
N PHE A 75 6.27 4.34 -21.15
CA PHE A 75 7.72 4.28 -20.99
C PHE A 75 8.46 3.79 -22.24
N ALA A 76 7.75 3.44 -23.31
CA ALA A 76 8.33 2.78 -24.49
C ALA A 76 9.39 3.64 -25.20
N GLY A 77 9.16 4.95 -25.32
CA GLY A 77 10.10 5.90 -25.92
C GLY A 77 11.40 6.12 -25.13
N LEU A 78 11.39 5.80 -23.84
CA LEU A 78 12.45 6.17 -22.89
C LEU A 78 13.56 5.12 -22.73
N ARG A 79 13.50 4.02 -23.51
CA ARG A 79 14.41 2.86 -23.41
C ARG A 79 14.50 2.30 -21.99
N LYS A 80 13.42 2.41 -21.23
CA LYS A 80 13.32 1.84 -19.89
C LYS A 80 13.10 0.33 -19.98
N LYS A 81 13.60 -0.39 -18.98
CA LYS A 81 13.34 -1.80 -18.73
C LYS A 81 12.24 -1.93 -17.69
N LYS A 82 11.53 -3.05 -17.73
CA LYS A 82 10.48 -3.39 -16.77
C LYS A 82 10.78 -4.71 -16.08
N LEU A 83 10.36 -4.81 -14.82
CA LEU A 83 10.45 -6.00 -14.00
C LEU A 83 9.16 -6.18 -13.22
N VAL A 84 8.51 -7.35 -13.29
CA VAL A 84 7.40 -7.66 -12.39
C VAL A 84 7.90 -7.74 -10.94
N ILE A 85 7.28 -6.98 -10.04
CA ILE A 85 7.65 -6.95 -8.60
C ILE A 85 6.59 -7.59 -7.70
N GLY A 86 5.41 -7.89 -8.23
CA GLY A 86 4.31 -8.48 -7.51
C GLY A 86 2.98 -8.17 -8.17
N SER A 87 1.90 -8.48 -7.46
CA SER A 87 0.54 -8.23 -7.92
C SER A 87 -0.31 -7.70 -6.77
N GLU A 88 -1.17 -6.74 -7.04
CA GLU A 88 -2.24 -6.33 -6.12
C GLU A 88 -3.41 -7.30 -6.24
N ALA A 89 -3.98 -7.65 -5.08
CA ALA A 89 -5.11 -8.55 -5.00
C ALA A 89 -6.40 -7.73 -5.00
N ILE A 90 -7.22 -7.89 -6.05
CA ILE A 90 -8.48 -7.15 -6.21
C ILE A 90 -9.65 -8.10 -5.98
N LEU A 91 -10.64 -7.64 -5.21
CA LEU A 91 -11.91 -8.32 -5.01
C LEU A 91 -13.03 -7.53 -5.69
N ASP A 92 -13.77 -8.18 -6.58
CA ASP A 92 -15.12 -7.76 -6.97
C ASP A 92 -16.07 -8.03 -5.80
N VAL A 93 -16.48 -6.94 -5.15
CA VAL A 93 -17.23 -6.95 -3.89
C VAL A 93 -18.58 -7.68 -4.05
N ASP A 94 -19.24 -7.55 -5.20
CA ASP A 94 -20.56 -8.12 -5.47
C ASP A 94 -20.51 -9.65 -5.62
N THR A 95 -19.37 -10.19 -6.05
CA THR A 95 -19.17 -11.64 -6.18
C THR A 95 -18.91 -12.33 -4.84
N PHE A 96 -18.49 -11.60 -3.80
CA PHE A 96 -18.16 -12.20 -2.52
C PHE A 96 -19.41 -12.70 -1.80
N LYS A 97 -19.43 -14.01 -1.51
CA LYS A 97 -20.40 -14.66 -0.61
C LYS A 97 -19.68 -15.45 0.47
N LEU A 98 -20.15 -15.30 1.70
CA LEU A 98 -19.60 -16.01 2.86
C LEU A 98 -20.14 -17.44 2.99
N ASP A 99 -21.24 -17.76 2.32
CA ASP A 99 -21.84 -19.09 2.29
C ASP A 99 -21.06 -20.07 1.38
N GLY A 100 -21.59 -21.27 1.16
CA GLY A 100 -20.96 -22.27 0.30
C GLY A 100 -19.86 -23.13 0.97
N LYS A 101 -19.47 -24.22 0.30
CA LYS A 101 -18.54 -25.21 0.87
C LYS A 101 -17.10 -24.69 0.97
N GLU A 102 -16.68 -23.90 0.01
CA GLU A 102 -15.32 -23.35 -0.10
C GLU A 102 -14.99 -22.39 1.04
N ARG A 103 -15.98 -21.65 1.55
CA ARG A 103 -15.83 -20.72 2.68
C ARG A 103 -16.06 -21.36 4.06
N LYS A 104 -16.17 -22.69 4.16
CA LYS A 104 -16.40 -23.39 5.43
C LYS A 104 -15.35 -23.07 6.49
N SER A 105 -14.06 -23.04 6.11
CA SER A 105 -12.97 -22.73 7.03
C SER A 105 -13.08 -21.30 7.57
N LEU A 106 -13.34 -20.34 6.68
CA LEU A 106 -13.57 -18.94 7.02
C LEU A 106 -14.74 -18.80 8.01
N ARG A 107 -15.91 -19.35 7.69
CA ARG A 107 -17.08 -19.34 8.59
C ARG A 107 -16.79 -19.97 9.95
N ASN A 108 -16.06 -21.08 9.98
CA ASN A 108 -15.68 -21.73 11.24
C ASN A 108 -14.80 -20.82 12.10
N GLY A 109 -13.85 -20.10 11.48
CA GLY A 109 -13.02 -19.10 12.16
C GLY A 109 -13.86 -17.98 12.76
N LEU A 110 -14.75 -17.37 11.97
CA LEU A 110 -15.64 -16.29 12.44
C LEU A 110 -16.58 -16.76 13.57
N ASN A 111 -17.19 -17.94 13.42
CA ASN A 111 -18.04 -18.52 14.46
C ASN A 111 -17.27 -18.85 15.75
N SER A 112 -16.00 -19.24 15.62
CA SER A 112 -15.12 -19.51 16.76
C SER A 112 -14.81 -18.23 17.54
N LEU A 113 -14.54 -17.11 16.84
CA LEU A 113 -14.37 -15.80 17.47
C LEU A 113 -15.61 -15.41 18.27
N GLN A 114 -16.78 -15.46 17.64
CA GLN A 114 -18.04 -15.09 18.28
C GLN A 114 -18.33 -15.95 19.53
N LYS A 115 -18.12 -17.27 19.44
CA LYS A 115 -18.29 -18.19 20.60
C LYS A 115 -17.34 -17.88 21.75
N LYS A 116 -16.16 -17.32 21.46
CA LYS A 116 -15.18 -16.90 22.46
C LYS A 116 -15.43 -15.48 22.99
N GLY A 117 -16.56 -14.85 22.61
CA GLY A 117 -16.94 -13.52 23.09
C GLY A 117 -16.31 -12.35 22.32
N TYR A 118 -15.64 -12.61 21.19
CA TYR A 118 -15.06 -11.55 20.37
C TYR A 118 -16.10 -10.97 19.40
N THR A 119 -16.06 -9.65 19.20
CA THR A 119 -16.96 -8.93 18.30
C THR A 119 -16.16 -8.10 17.31
N THR A 120 -16.66 -7.99 16.07
CA THR A 120 -16.04 -7.18 15.02
C THR A 120 -16.93 -5.99 14.69
N GLN A 121 -16.39 -4.78 14.74
CA GLN A 121 -17.15 -3.53 14.64
C GLN A 121 -16.45 -2.55 13.71
N ILE A 122 -17.24 -1.75 12.98
CA ILE A 122 -16.77 -0.53 12.33
C ILE A 122 -16.92 0.60 13.35
N LEU A 123 -15.82 1.26 13.69
CA LEU A 123 -15.81 2.51 14.43
C LEU A 123 -15.75 3.64 13.39
N LYS A 124 -16.77 4.50 13.39
CA LYS A 124 -16.81 5.67 12.52
C LYS A 124 -15.99 6.81 13.12
N ALA A 125 -15.20 7.49 12.29
CA ALA A 125 -14.50 8.71 12.70
C ALA A 125 -15.49 9.84 13.03
N PRO A 126 -15.12 10.81 13.90
CA PRO A 126 -13.83 10.92 14.58
C PRO A 126 -13.75 10.06 15.86
N HIS A 127 -12.54 9.58 16.18
CA HIS A 127 -12.31 8.76 17.38
C HIS A 127 -11.87 9.58 18.59
N ASP A 128 -12.27 9.12 19.78
CA ASP A 128 -11.82 9.68 21.04
C ASP A 128 -10.39 9.23 21.40
N LYS A 129 -9.81 9.90 22.41
CA LYS A 129 -8.46 9.59 22.88
C LYS A 129 -8.34 8.14 23.34
N THR A 130 -9.35 7.61 24.02
CA THR A 130 -9.34 6.24 24.56
C THR A 130 -9.25 5.20 23.45
N SER A 131 -10.02 5.36 22.37
CA SER A 131 -9.96 4.46 21.22
C SER A 131 -8.58 4.52 20.56
N ILE A 132 -8.05 5.72 20.33
CA ILE A 132 -6.71 5.90 19.74
C ILE A 132 -5.60 5.33 20.63
N ASP A 133 -5.70 5.47 21.95
CA ASP A 133 -4.77 4.87 22.91
C ASP A 133 -4.77 3.34 22.82
N GLN A 134 -5.95 2.72 22.66
CA GLN A 134 -6.05 1.27 22.43
C GLN A 134 -5.46 0.85 21.07
N LEU A 135 -5.72 1.59 20.00
CA LEU A 135 -5.12 1.32 18.68
C LEU A 135 -3.58 1.42 18.73
N SER A 136 -3.07 2.43 19.45
CA SER A 136 -1.63 2.61 19.68
C SER A 136 -1.03 1.41 20.40
N ALA A 137 -1.67 0.92 21.46
CA ALA A 137 -1.18 -0.24 22.20
C ALA A 137 -1.11 -1.50 21.32
N VAL A 138 -2.13 -1.76 20.49
CA VAL A 138 -2.12 -2.87 19.53
C VAL A 138 -1.00 -2.70 18.50
N SER A 139 -0.79 -1.47 18.03
CA SER A 139 0.23 -1.13 17.06
C SER A 139 1.65 -1.34 17.61
N ASP A 140 1.93 -0.82 18.81
CA ASP A 140 3.23 -0.93 19.47
C ASP A 140 3.59 -2.39 19.76
N GLU A 141 2.62 -3.16 20.28
CA GLU A 141 2.80 -4.59 20.50
C GLU A 141 3.02 -5.35 19.19
N TRP A 142 2.29 -5.02 18.13
CA TRP A 142 2.46 -5.66 16.83
C TRP A 142 3.86 -5.41 16.24
N LEU A 143 4.38 -4.19 16.38
CA LEU A 143 5.73 -3.85 15.94
C LEU A 143 6.80 -4.63 16.72
N ASP A 144 6.66 -4.70 18.05
CA ASP A 144 7.57 -5.44 18.94
C ASP A 144 7.53 -6.96 18.68
N LYS A 145 6.35 -7.57 18.81
CA LYS A 145 6.17 -9.03 18.81
C LYS A 145 6.36 -9.69 17.46
N PHE A 146 6.05 -8.99 16.37
CA PHE A 146 6.23 -9.51 15.02
C PHE A 146 7.52 -9.01 14.36
N GLU A 147 8.41 -8.37 15.13
CA GLU A 147 9.69 -7.80 14.69
C GLU A 147 9.54 -6.91 13.44
N LYS A 148 8.48 -6.08 13.45
CA LYS A 148 8.15 -5.17 12.35
C LYS A 148 8.67 -3.77 12.65
N LYS A 149 8.80 -2.99 11.59
CA LYS A 149 9.14 -1.56 11.67
C LYS A 149 8.10 -0.80 10.87
N GLU A 150 7.89 0.45 11.26
CA GLU A 150 7.11 1.36 10.44
C GLU A 150 7.74 1.52 9.05
N ILE A 151 6.88 1.56 8.05
CA ILE A 151 7.21 1.76 6.65
C ILE A 151 6.39 2.95 6.17
N VAL A 152 6.95 3.73 5.25
CA VAL A 152 6.28 4.87 4.61
C VAL A 152 6.42 4.75 3.09
N PHE A 153 6.28 5.85 2.37
CA PHE A 153 6.39 5.98 0.91
C PHE A 153 5.22 5.39 0.16
N SER A 154 5.02 4.07 0.21
CA SER A 154 3.96 3.35 -0.52
C SER A 154 2.87 2.75 0.38
N GLN A 155 2.91 3.09 1.66
CA GLN A 155 1.96 2.72 2.71
C GLN A 155 2.11 3.72 3.87
N GLY A 156 1.19 3.68 4.83
CA GLY A 156 1.22 4.56 5.99
C GLY A 156 1.90 3.91 7.20
N MET A 157 2.09 4.76 8.21
CA MET A 157 2.55 4.40 9.54
C MET A 157 1.47 4.71 10.57
N PHE A 158 1.62 4.24 11.80
CA PHE A 158 0.71 4.64 12.86
C PHE A 158 0.84 6.14 13.15
N ASP A 159 -0.16 6.91 12.72
CA ASP A 159 -0.30 8.33 13.03
C ASP A 159 -1.62 8.59 13.74
N ARG A 160 -1.54 9.17 14.94
CA ARG A 160 -2.72 9.40 15.79
C ARG A 160 -3.72 10.34 15.16
N ALA A 161 -3.27 11.38 14.47
CA ALA A 161 -4.16 12.38 13.88
C ALA A 161 -4.88 11.81 12.65
N ALA A 162 -4.17 11.09 11.79
CA ALA A 162 -4.74 10.40 10.64
C ALA A 162 -5.75 9.34 11.07
N LEU A 163 -5.37 8.46 12.01
CA LEU A 163 -6.27 7.42 12.50
C LEU A 163 -7.49 7.99 13.21
N SER A 164 -7.38 9.13 13.91
CA SER A 164 -8.52 9.81 14.53
C SER A 164 -9.56 10.27 13.52
N ALA A 165 -9.16 10.50 12.27
CA ALA A 165 -10.01 11.02 11.19
C ALA A 165 -10.45 9.94 10.18
N GLN A 166 -10.09 8.68 10.38
CA GLN A 166 -10.38 7.57 9.48
C GLN A 166 -11.30 6.54 10.14
N ASP A 167 -12.19 5.92 9.36
CA ASP A 167 -12.96 4.79 9.86
C ASP A 167 -12.02 3.60 10.16
N VAL A 168 -12.28 2.90 11.27
CA VAL A 168 -11.45 1.78 11.71
C VAL A 168 -12.34 0.57 11.98
N ILE A 169 -11.97 -0.59 11.46
CA ILE A 169 -12.56 -1.85 11.85
C ILE A 169 -11.73 -2.45 12.97
N VAL A 170 -12.40 -2.88 14.03
CA VAL A 170 -11.75 -3.44 15.21
C VAL A 170 -12.34 -4.80 15.55
N VAL A 171 -11.51 -5.68 16.11
CA VAL A 171 -11.97 -6.85 16.86
C VAL A 171 -11.77 -6.59 18.34
N LYS A 172 -12.85 -6.63 19.11
CA LYS A 172 -12.87 -6.45 20.57
C LYS A 172 -13.14 -7.77 21.27
N ASP A 173 -12.57 -7.96 22.45
CA ASP A 173 -12.96 -9.03 23.36
C ASP A 173 -14.26 -8.70 24.13
N SER A 174 -14.65 -9.58 25.06
CA SER A 174 -15.85 -9.43 25.89
C SER A 174 -15.79 -8.26 26.87
N GLU A 175 -14.60 -7.74 27.16
CA GLU A 175 -14.40 -6.58 28.04
C GLU A 175 -14.38 -5.26 27.25
N GLY A 176 -14.46 -5.33 25.92
CA GLY A 176 -14.44 -4.18 25.02
C GLY A 176 -13.04 -3.70 24.65
N THR A 177 -11.99 -4.44 25.02
CA THR A 177 -10.60 -4.11 24.68
C THR A 177 -10.33 -4.47 23.21
N ILE A 178 -9.72 -3.55 22.46
CA ILE A 178 -9.32 -3.82 21.08
C ILE A 178 -8.11 -4.77 21.02
N GLN A 179 -8.26 -5.82 20.22
CA GLN A 179 -7.30 -6.92 20.06
C GLN A 179 -6.64 -6.90 18.67
N SER A 180 -7.34 -6.35 17.69
CA SER A 180 -6.81 -6.09 16.35
C SER A 180 -7.58 -4.97 15.69
N PHE A 181 -6.95 -4.29 14.74
CA PHE A 181 -7.59 -3.23 13.97
C PHE A 181 -7.10 -3.18 12.53
N LEU A 182 -7.93 -2.55 11.69
CA LEU A 182 -7.57 -2.10 10.36
C LEU A 182 -8.21 -0.74 10.08
N ASN A 183 -7.47 0.19 9.48
CA ASN A 183 -7.99 1.49 9.09
C ASN A 183 -8.35 1.54 7.61
N ILE A 184 -9.49 2.13 7.31
CA ILE A 184 -9.98 2.36 5.96
C ILE A 184 -9.43 3.72 5.52
N ILE A 185 -8.74 3.74 4.38
CA ILE A 185 -8.18 4.96 3.82
C ILE A 185 -8.95 5.36 2.57
N PRO A 186 -8.93 6.65 2.18
CA PRO A 186 -9.43 7.06 0.87
C PRO A 186 -8.72 6.29 -0.24
N ASP A 187 -9.44 6.01 -1.31
CA ASP A 187 -8.87 5.55 -2.57
C ASP A 187 -9.32 6.54 -3.65
N TYR A 188 -8.37 7.04 -4.44
CA TYR A 188 -8.70 7.93 -5.55
C TYR A 188 -8.88 7.15 -6.86
N THR A 189 -9.03 5.83 -6.78
CA THR A 189 -9.49 4.98 -7.88
C THR A 189 -11.02 4.88 -7.82
N PRO A 190 -11.75 5.22 -8.89
CA PRO A 190 -13.21 5.20 -8.88
C PRO A 190 -13.78 3.85 -8.44
N GLU A 191 -14.80 3.89 -7.58
CA GLU A 191 -15.54 2.71 -7.09
C GLU A 191 -14.68 1.68 -6.32
N GLU A 192 -13.44 2.01 -5.98
CA GLU A 192 -12.53 1.16 -5.20
C GLU A 192 -12.46 1.62 -3.73
N CYS A 193 -12.43 0.66 -2.83
CA CYS A 193 -12.12 0.87 -1.41
C CYS A 193 -10.80 0.16 -1.10
N THR A 194 -10.05 0.67 -0.13
CA THR A 194 -8.81 0.03 0.33
C THR A 194 -8.55 0.26 1.82
N TYR A 195 -7.52 -0.38 2.35
CA TYR A 195 -7.06 -0.23 3.73
C TYR A 195 -5.54 -0.10 3.76
N ASP A 196 -5.00 0.41 4.88
CA ASP A 196 -3.56 0.57 5.06
C ASP A 196 -3.00 -0.38 6.11
N LEU A 197 -3.21 -0.05 7.39
CA LEU A 197 -2.74 -0.84 8.50
C LEU A 197 -3.72 -1.99 8.74
N ILE A 198 -3.17 -3.18 9.00
CA ILE A 198 -3.91 -4.31 9.56
C ILE A 198 -3.04 -4.98 10.62
N ARG A 199 -3.34 -4.70 11.89
CA ARG A 199 -2.48 -5.04 13.02
C ARG A 199 -3.25 -5.81 14.08
N ARG A 200 -2.55 -6.68 14.81
CA ARG A 200 -3.13 -7.51 15.88
C ARG A 200 -2.14 -7.68 17.01
N LYS A 201 -2.66 -7.87 18.21
CA LYS A 201 -1.88 -8.37 19.33
C LYS A 201 -1.37 -9.79 19.09
N GLU A 202 -0.32 -10.17 19.80
CA GLU A 202 0.28 -11.50 19.73
C GLU A 202 -0.75 -12.58 20.08
N ASP A 203 -1.51 -12.33 21.15
CA ASP A 203 -2.53 -13.22 21.72
C ASP A 203 -3.91 -13.11 21.06
N ALA A 204 -4.07 -12.20 20.09
CA ALA A 204 -5.32 -12.04 19.35
C ALA A 204 -5.75 -13.40 18.74
N PRO A 205 -7.02 -13.81 18.91
CA PRO A 205 -7.46 -15.14 18.53
C PRO A 205 -7.38 -15.36 17.02
N GLY A 206 -7.14 -16.62 16.64
CA GLY A 206 -7.16 -17.04 15.25
C GLY A 206 -8.47 -16.63 14.55
N GLY A 207 -8.34 -16.05 13.35
CA GLY A 207 -9.46 -15.54 12.57
C GLY A 207 -9.69 -14.03 12.65
N CYS A 208 -9.01 -13.28 13.54
CA CYS A 208 -9.21 -11.83 13.67
C CYS A 208 -8.99 -11.09 12.33
N MET A 209 -7.89 -11.40 11.63
CA MET A 209 -7.58 -10.79 10.33
C MET A 209 -8.69 -11.07 9.31
N ASP A 210 -9.17 -12.32 9.27
CA ASP A 210 -10.26 -12.72 8.38
C ASP A 210 -11.57 -12.00 8.74
N ALA A 211 -11.86 -11.80 10.03
CA ALA A 211 -13.03 -11.05 10.49
C ALA A 211 -12.97 -9.57 10.07
N MET A 212 -11.80 -8.93 10.16
CA MET A 212 -11.62 -7.55 9.70
C MET A 212 -11.81 -7.41 8.19
N ILE A 213 -11.27 -8.34 7.39
CA ILE A 213 -11.48 -8.32 5.93
C ILE A 213 -12.94 -8.57 5.57
N VAL A 214 -13.62 -9.52 6.21
CA VAL A 214 -15.06 -9.74 5.96
C VAL A 214 -15.88 -8.50 6.34
N LYS A 215 -15.54 -7.84 7.44
CA LYS A 215 -16.20 -6.59 7.83
C LYS A 215 -15.90 -5.42 6.88
N LEU A 216 -14.71 -5.41 6.27
CA LEU A 216 -14.36 -4.44 5.22
C LEU A 216 -15.14 -4.69 3.94
N ILE A 217 -15.41 -5.94 3.58
CA ILE A 217 -16.28 -6.28 2.44
C ILE A 217 -17.72 -5.83 2.72
N GLU A 218 -18.22 -6.00 3.95
CA GLU A 218 -19.53 -5.44 4.36
C GLU A 218 -19.55 -3.92 4.24
N TYR A 219 -18.52 -3.24 4.75
CA TYR A 219 -18.36 -1.80 4.60
C TYR A 219 -18.36 -1.37 3.13
N ALA A 220 -17.63 -2.07 2.27
CA ALA A 220 -17.55 -1.78 0.84
C ALA A 220 -18.94 -1.86 0.19
N LYS A 221 -19.72 -2.90 0.50
CA LYS A 221 -21.11 -3.07 0.03
C LYS A 221 -22.03 -1.95 0.52
N GLU A 222 -21.98 -1.63 1.80
CA GLU A 222 -22.82 -0.59 2.41
C GLU A 222 -22.56 0.80 1.80
N ASN A 223 -21.35 1.05 1.29
CA ASN A 223 -20.95 2.30 0.65
C ASN A 223 -20.94 2.23 -0.89
N ASN A 224 -21.49 1.16 -1.49
CA ASN A 224 -21.60 0.95 -2.94
C ASN A 224 -20.25 0.90 -3.69
N TYR A 225 -19.16 0.50 -3.04
CA TYR A 225 -17.91 0.21 -3.73
C TYR A 225 -18.03 -1.09 -4.54
N LYS A 226 -17.45 -1.09 -5.73
CA LYS A 226 -17.40 -2.25 -6.64
C LYS A 226 -16.17 -3.11 -6.41
N PHE A 227 -15.05 -2.47 -6.11
CA PHE A 227 -13.79 -3.14 -5.93
C PHE A 227 -13.22 -2.90 -4.53
N LEU A 228 -12.54 -3.92 -4.01
CA LEU A 228 -11.73 -3.82 -2.81
C LEU A 228 -10.29 -4.21 -3.16
N ASN A 229 -9.37 -3.26 -3.08
CA ASN A 229 -7.95 -3.52 -3.23
C ASN A 229 -7.40 -4.02 -1.89
N LEU A 230 -6.92 -5.26 -1.87
CA LEU A 230 -6.36 -5.89 -0.68
C LEU A 230 -4.85 -5.63 -0.53
N GLY A 231 -4.28 -4.83 -1.43
CA GLY A 231 -2.88 -4.41 -1.47
C GLY A 231 -1.97 -5.41 -2.18
N LEU A 232 -0.70 -5.02 -2.31
CA LEU A 232 0.35 -5.77 -3.02
C LEU A 232 0.71 -7.10 -2.33
N VAL A 233 1.04 -8.10 -3.14
CA VAL A 233 1.79 -9.30 -2.75
C VAL A 233 3.12 -9.30 -3.50
N PRO A 234 4.25 -9.07 -2.82
CA PRO A 234 5.56 -9.05 -3.46
C PRO A 234 5.90 -10.39 -4.10
N MET A 235 6.65 -10.34 -5.20
CA MET A 235 7.16 -11.51 -5.93
C MET A 235 6.09 -12.44 -6.51
N ASP A 236 4.80 -12.06 -6.44
CA ASP A 236 3.78 -12.70 -7.25
C ASP A 236 4.02 -12.42 -8.75
N GLY A 237 3.50 -13.28 -9.63
CA GLY A 237 3.70 -13.14 -11.09
C GLY A 237 5.05 -13.65 -11.61
N LEU A 238 6.07 -13.84 -10.76
CA LEU A 238 7.40 -14.36 -11.16
C LEU A 238 7.43 -15.87 -11.50
N ASN A 239 6.28 -16.54 -11.50
CA ASN A 239 6.19 -17.96 -11.82
C ASN A 239 6.53 -18.25 -13.30
N LYS A 240 6.27 -17.28 -14.19
CA LYS A 240 6.58 -17.33 -15.63
C LYS A 240 7.45 -16.11 -15.99
N PRO A 241 8.76 -16.14 -15.73
CA PRO A 241 9.63 -15.01 -16.03
C PRO A 241 9.67 -14.76 -17.54
N GLU A 242 9.53 -13.50 -17.95
CA GLU A 242 9.51 -13.07 -19.35
C GLU A 242 10.89 -12.56 -19.82
N ASN A 243 11.81 -12.30 -18.89
CA ASN A 243 13.15 -11.80 -19.18
C ASN A 243 14.23 -12.39 -18.23
N PRO A 244 15.53 -12.27 -18.57
CA PRO A 244 16.61 -12.83 -17.75
C PRO A 244 16.68 -12.28 -16.32
N ALA A 245 16.33 -11.00 -16.11
CA ALA A 245 16.33 -10.39 -14.79
C ALA A 245 15.26 -11.04 -13.89
N GLU A 246 14.05 -11.26 -14.40
CA GLU A 246 12.98 -11.98 -13.69
C GLU A 246 13.39 -13.41 -13.35
N GLN A 247 14.12 -14.08 -14.24
CA GLN A 247 14.60 -15.43 -13.98
C GLN A 247 15.61 -15.48 -12.83
N ILE A 248 16.53 -14.51 -12.76
CA ILE A 248 17.49 -14.36 -11.66
C ILE A 248 16.75 -14.07 -10.35
N ILE A 249 15.79 -13.14 -10.37
CA ILE A 249 15.04 -12.75 -9.17
C ILE A 249 14.17 -13.90 -8.67
N LYS A 250 13.55 -14.68 -9.57
CA LYS A 250 12.84 -15.90 -9.21
C LYS A 250 13.73 -16.86 -8.42
N ILE A 251 14.94 -17.13 -8.93
CA ILE A 251 15.91 -18.03 -8.26
C ILE A 251 16.35 -17.44 -6.91
N ALA A 252 16.63 -16.14 -6.84
CA ALA A 252 17.04 -15.46 -5.62
C ALA A 252 15.93 -15.50 -4.56
N SER A 253 14.68 -15.21 -4.96
CA SER A 253 13.52 -15.15 -4.07
C SER A 253 13.28 -16.47 -3.36
N GLN A 254 13.45 -17.62 -4.04
CA GLN A 254 13.27 -18.94 -3.44
C GLN A 254 14.24 -19.24 -2.28
N LYS A 255 15.37 -18.51 -2.23
CA LYS A 255 16.37 -18.63 -1.17
C LYS A 255 16.18 -17.61 -0.04
N MET A 256 15.26 -16.65 -0.18
CA MET A 256 15.00 -15.62 0.82
C MET A 256 13.98 -16.11 1.86
N ASN A 257 14.29 -15.91 3.15
CA ASN A 257 13.37 -16.25 4.25
C ASN A 257 12.02 -15.52 4.14
N SER A 258 12.00 -14.32 3.54
CA SER A 258 10.78 -13.53 3.30
C SER A 258 9.83 -14.17 2.28
N PHE A 259 10.30 -15.08 1.43
CA PHE A 259 9.48 -15.69 0.38
C PHE A 259 8.33 -16.53 0.94
N LYS A 260 8.58 -17.27 2.03
CA LYS A 260 7.52 -18.00 2.74
C LYS A 260 6.45 -17.05 3.31
N HIS A 261 6.86 -15.87 3.77
CA HIS A 261 5.93 -14.85 4.25
C HIS A 261 5.06 -14.33 3.11
N TYR A 262 5.63 -14.06 1.92
CA TYR A 262 4.86 -13.63 0.76
C TYR A 262 3.89 -14.70 0.25
N GLN A 263 4.28 -15.98 0.25
CA GLN A 263 3.36 -17.08 -0.06
C GLN A 263 2.20 -17.15 0.94
N SER A 264 2.48 -17.00 2.24
CA SER A 264 1.44 -17.00 3.27
C SER A 264 0.48 -15.82 3.10
N LEU A 265 1.02 -14.64 2.76
CA LEU A 265 0.23 -13.44 2.45
C LEU A 265 -0.63 -13.64 1.19
N LYS A 266 -0.08 -14.27 0.15
CA LYS A 266 -0.82 -14.62 -1.06
C LYS A 266 -1.99 -15.54 -0.72
N SER A 267 -1.74 -16.66 -0.06
CA SER A 267 -2.77 -17.61 0.34
C SER A 267 -3.82 -17.01 1.28
N PHE A 268 -3.45 -15.99 2.08
CA PHE A 268 -4.42 -15.22 2.85
C PHE A 268 -5.36 -14.42 1.93
N LYS A 269 -4.82 -13.68 0.94
CA LYS A 269 -5.61 -12.85 0.02
C LYS A 269 -6.39 -13.66 -1.03
N GLU A 270 -5.90 -14.83 -1.44
CA GLU A 270 -6.61 -15.78 -2.33
C GLU A 270 -7.96 -16.26 -1.75
N LYS A 271 -8.17 -16.12 -0.44
CA LYS A 271 -9.49 -16.35 0.17
C LYS A 271 -10.53 -15.31 -0.26
N TYR A 272 -10.14 -14.21 -0.89
CA TYR A 272 -11.02 -13.09 -1.19
C TYR A 272 -10.88 -12.67 -2.64
N ALA A 273 -9.64 -12.49 -3.12
CA ALA A 273 -9.33 -11.94 -4.43
C ALA A 273 -10.02 -12.70 -5.57
N THR A 274 -10.58 -11.92 -6.50
CA THR A 274 -11.12 -12.39 -7.79
C THR A 274 -10.14 -12.14 -8.93
N ASP A 275 -9.30 -11.11 -8.80
CA ASP A 275 -8.30 -10.74 -9.80
C ASP A 275 -6.96 -10.33 -9.19
N TRP A 276 -5.91 -10.37 -10.00
CA TRP A 276 -4.52 -10.08 -9.62
C TRP A 276 -3.88 -9.12 -10.63
N ALA A 277 -3.79 -7.85 -10.26
CA ALA A 277 -3.21 -6.80 -11.10
C ALA A 277 -1.70 -6.72 -10.90
N LYS A 278 -0.92 -7.04 -11.95
CA LYS A 278 0.55 -7.00 -11.86
C LYS A 278 1.06 -5.57 -11.65
N LYS A 279 2.15 -5.47 -10.89
CA LYS A 279 2.86 -4.22 -10.63
C LYS A 279 4.32 -4.35 -11.04
N TYR A 280 4.85 -3.27 -11.59
CA TYR A 280 6.15 -3.24 -12.24
C TYR A 280 7.12 -2.27 -11.56
N LEU A 281 8.39 -2.63 -11.60
CA LEU A 281 9.50 -1.70 -11.43
C LEU A 281 10.00 -1.30 -12.82
N ILE A 282 10.11 0.00 -13.07
CA ILE A 282 10.66 0.57 -14.31
C ILE A 282 12.00 1.22 -14.00
N PHE A 283 13.03 0.88 -14.77
CA PHE A 283 14.43 1.28 -14.54
C PHE A 283 15.21 1.38 -15.85
N SER A 284 16.46 1.84 -15.84
CA SER A 284 17.24 2.09 -17.07
C SER A 284 18.21 0.95 -17.41
N ASP A 285 18.93 0.40 -16.43
CA ASP A 285 19.99 -0.59 -16.67
C ASP A 285 19.89 -1.81 -15.74
N ASP A 286 20.32 -3.00 -16.18
CA ASP A 286 20.26 -4.21 -15.34
C ASP A 286 21.15 -4.10 -14.09
N PHE A 287 22.24 -3.32 -14.15
CA PHE A 287 23.07 -3.02 -12.98
C PHE A 287 22.32 -2.19 -11.92
N ASP A 288 21.26 -1.46 -12.31
CA ASP A 288 20.42 -0.75 -11.35
C ASP A 288 19.73 -1.71 -10.38
N LEU A 289 19.48 -2.97 -10.77
CA LEU A 289 18.83 -3.98 -9.92
C LEU A 289 19.67 -4.37 -8.69
N VAL A 290 20.94 -3.99 -8.64
CA VAL A 290 21.77 -4.11 -7.43
C VAL A 290 21.51 -2.96 -6.45
N GLN A 291 21.31 -1.75 -6.97
CA GLN A 291 21.23 -0.51 -6.17
C GLN A 291 19.80 -0.12 -5.82
N ILE A 292 18.83 -0.33 -6.72
CA ILE A 292 17.42 0.00 -6.52
C ILE A 292 16.85 -0.67 -5.25
N PRO A 293 17.12 -1.94 -4.92
CA PRO A 293 16.65 -2.51 -3.65
C PRO A 293 17.16 -1.76 -2.41
N LEU A 294 18.41 -1.27 -2.44
CA LEU A 294 18.98 -0.46 -1.36
C LEU A 294 18.33 0.92 -1.30
N ALA A 295 18.09 1.54 -2.45
CA ALA A 295 17.38 2.81 -2.57
C ALA A 295 15.93 2.69 -2.06
N LEU A 296 15.21 1.63 -2.46
CA LEU A 296 13.87 1.28 -1.97
C LEU A 296 13.86 1.13 -0.45
N ASN A 297 14.79 0.36 0.12
CA ASN A 297 14.91 0.21 1.58
C ASN A 297 15.18 1.53 2.31
N LYS A 298 15.81 2.52 1.65
CA LYS A 298 16.03 3.86 2.21
C LYS A 298 14.75 4.71 2.14
N VAL A 299 14.01 4.67 1.03
CA VAL A 299 12.78 5.47 0.89
C VAL A 299 11.60 4.86 1.65
N LEU A 300 11.56 3.54 1.84
CA LEU A 300 10.52 2.87 2.62
C LEU A 300 10.65 3.13 4.13
N LYS A 301 11.79 3.63 4.61
CA LYS A 301 11.97 3.96 6.04
C LYS A 301 11.44 5.36 6.35
N PRO A 302 10.73 5.52 7.48
CA PRO A 302 10.46 6.84 8.04
C PRO A 302 11.78 7.61 8.19
N GLN A 303 11.81 8.87 7.78
CA GLN A 303 12.96 9.72 8.09
C GLN A 303 12.81 10.19 9.53
N ASN A 304 13.90 10.12 10.31
CA ASN A 304 13.97 10.82 11.58
C ASN A 304 13.96 12.32 11.26
N HIS A 305 12.79 12.95 11.22
CA HIS A 305 12.74 14.40 11.21
C HIS A 305 13.12 14.88 12.62
N PRO A 306 14.12 15.78 12.77
CA PRO A 306 14.20 16.56 13.99
C PRO A 306 12.89 17.35 14.15
N THR A 307 12.51 17.58 15.40
CA THR A 307 11.31 18.32 15.84
C THR A 307 11.03 19.59 15.00
N PRO A 308 9.75 19.99 14.86
CA PRO A 308 9.33 21.01 13.92
C PRO A 308 9.78 22.40 14.39
N ASP A 309 10.98 22.81 14.01
CA ASP A 309 11.45 24.20 14.17
C ASP A 309 12.14 24.77 12.92
N THR A 310 12.02 24.10 11.76
CA THR A 310 12.62 24.57 10.50
C THR A 310 11.73 24.49 9.26
N LYS A 311 10.43 24.25 9.41
CA LYS A 311 9.47 24.29 8.27
C LYS A 311 8.47 25.45 8.38
N ARG A 312 8.98 26.68 8.43
CA ARG A 312 8.23 27.86 7.98
C ARG A 312 8.99 28.40 6.78
N ASN A 313 8.57 28.01 5.57
CA ASN A 313 8.56 28.88 4.37
C ASN A 313 8.30 28.16 3.03
N GLU A 314 8.20 26.84 2.93
CA GLU A 314 7.95 26.19 1.62
C GLU A 314 6.56 25.51 1.45
N ASN A 315 5.83 25.22 2.53
CA ASN A 315 4.57 24.46 2.43
C ASN A 315 3.26 25.28 2.50
N ILE A 316 3.32 26.61 2.49
CA ILE A 316 2.09 27.45 2.58
C ILE A 316 1.42 27.63 1.20
N PHE A 317 2.13 27.36 0.09
CA PHE A 317 1.55 27.52 -1.24
C PHE A 317 0.68 26.31 -1.69
N TYR A 318 1.05 25.10 -1.27
CA TYR A 318 0.42 23.85 -1.76
C TYR A 318 -0.93 23.52 -1.11
N ARG A 319 -1.24 24.10 0.06
CA ARG A 319 -2.50 23.80 0.78
C ARG A 319 -3.75 24.45 0.16
N ASN A 320 -3.57 25.39 -0.78
CA ASN A 320 -4.67 26.16 -1.38
C ASN A 320 -5.14 25.64 -2.75
N LEU A 321 -4.51 24.60 -3.31
CA LEU A 321 -4.86 24.04 -4.63
C LEU A 321 -5.65 22.71 -4.56
N LEU A 322 -5.92 22.19 -3.37
CA LEU A 322 -6.60 20.89 -3.18
C LEU A 322 -8.14 20.89 -3.02
N PRO A 323 -8.94 21.97 -3.18
CA PRO A 323 -10.39 21.84 -3.02
C PRO A 323 -11.14 21.30 -4.27
N HIS A 324 -10.46 20.90 -5.36
CA HIS A 324 -11.12 20.50 -6.61
C HIS A 324 -10.64 19.19 -7.26
N PHE A 325 -9.98 18.29 -6.51
CA PHE A 325 -9.75 16.91 -6.96
C PHE A 325 -10.59 15.92 -6.14
#